data_AF-A0A2V7YDR6-F1
#
_entry.id   AF-A0A2V7YDR6-F1
#
_cell.length_a   1.000
_cell.length_b   1.000
_cell.length_c   1.000
_cell.angle_alpha   90.00
_cell.angle_beta   90.00
_cell.angle_gamma   90.00
#
_symmetry.space_group_name_H-M   'P 1'
#
loop_
_entity.id
_entity.type
_entity.pdbx_description
1 polymer ?
#
loop_
_entity_poly.entity_id
_entity_poly.type
_entity_poly.pdbx_seq_one_letter_code
_entity_poly.pdbx_strand_id
1 'polypeptide(L)'
;SYFCLRNDNWQFLAMDTGYNDRDPFTVLSNLTFLNPPEVPWQQDKIQNAGGRKTVLLSHHQLFSAFGSVGNDTQGNPLACNPNLQAAFTVNGESLLGQVAWWFWGHEHNLDIYQPYVGLANGCCIGAGAVPMLVGDDPYTPATGLTLPSGESALPQIIAGTQLGTNGTFYSHAYAIMTLTGTDAQVTFYQDEISVENGSLQLQESVVYSVG
;
A
#
# COMPACT_ATOMS: atom_id res chain seq x y z
N SER A 1 -14.08 -1.21 10.00
CA SER A 1 -14.60 -2.58 9.82
C SER A 1 -13.57 -3.43 9.09
N TYR A 2 -13.53 -4.74 9.35
CA TYR A 2 -12.71 -5.70 8.60
C TYR A 2 -13.60 -6.82 8.03
N PHE A 3 -13.21 -7.40 6.89
CA PHE A 3 -13.98 -8.46 6.23
C PHE A 3 -13.11 -9.33 5.34
N CYS A 4 -13.65 -10.48 4.91
CA CYS A 4 -13.00 -11.37 3.98
C CYS A 4 -13.92 -11.73 2.81
N LEU A 5 -13.42 -11.56 1.58
CA LEU A 5 -14.05 -12.08 0.37
C LEU A 5 -13.20 -13.25 -0.15
N ARG A 6 -13.83 -14.34 -0.59
CA ARG A 6 -13.13 -15.56 -0.99
C ARG A 6 -13.76 -16.20 -2.22
N ASN A 7 -12.91 -16.83 -3.03
CA ASN A 7 -13.30 -17.86 -4.00
C ASN A 7 -12.45 -19.13 -3.75
N ASP A 8 -12.38 -20.06 -4.71
CA ASP A 8 -11.63 -21.30 -4.55
C ASP A 8 -10.11 -21.11 -4.45
N ASN A 9 -9.57 -20.06 -5.05
CA ASN A 9 -8.13 -19.85 -5.22
C ASN A 9 -7.58 -18.61 -4.50
N TRP A 10 -8.44 -17.67 -4.12
CA TRP A 10 -8.07 -16.36 -3.59
C TRP A 10 -8.89 -15.98 -2.36
N GLN A 11 -8.26 -15.22 -1.48
CA GLN A 11 -8.93 -14.48 -0.42
C GLN A 11 -8.44 -13.04 -0.37
N PHE A 12 -9.37 -12.12 -0.14
CA PHE A 12 -9.11 -10.70 0.08
C PHE A 12 -9.48 -10.39 1.52
N LEU A 13 -8.50 -9.90 2.28
CA LEU A 13 -8.66 -9.54 3.69
C LEU A 13 -8.56 -8.02 3.81
N ALA A 14 -9.69 -7.38 4.08
CA ALA A 14 -9.74 -5.96 4.36
C ALA A 14 -9.56 -5.71 5.86
N MET A 15 -8.68 -4.76 6.19
CA MET A 15 -8.29 -4.40 7.56
C MET A 15 -8.78 -3.02 7.95
N ASP A 16 -9.09 -2.83 9.23
CA ASP A 16 -9.45 -1.51 9.77
C ASP A 16 -8.24 -0.78 10.36
N THR A 17 -7.31 -0.39 9.51
CA THR A 17 -6.16 0.43 9.93
C THR A 17 -6.54 1.89 10.25
N GLY A 18 -7.78 2.32 9.97
CA GLY A 18 -8.23 3.69 10.26
C GLY A 18 -8.77 3.86 11.68
N TYR A 19 -9.19 2.77 12.33
CA TYR A 19 -9.83 2.84 13.66
C TYR A 19 -9.00 3.56 14.73
N ASN A 20 -7.69 3.32 14.74
CA ASN A 20 -6.75 3.89 15.71
C ASN A 20 -6.03 5.14 15.21
N ASP A 21 -6.32 5.60 13.99
CA ASP A 21 -5.83 6.87 13.45
C ASP A 21 -7.02 7.78 13.11
N ARG A 22 -7.70 8.22 14.18
CA ARG A 22 -8.96 8.97 14.10
C ARG A 22 -8.83 10.43 14.50
N ASP A 23 -7.63 10.85 14.92
CA ASP A 23 -7.38 12.22 15.34
C ASP A 23 -6.72 13.00 14.19
N PRO A 24 -7.44 13.97 13.57
CA PRO A 24 -6.93 14.70 12.42
C PRO A 24 -5.71 15.58 12.75
N PHE A 25 -5.44 15.86 14.04
CA PHE A 25 -4.27 16.66 14.44
C PHE A 25 -2.99 15.83 14.53
N THR A 26 -3.08 14.51 14.50
CA THR A 26 -1.94 13.60 14.65
C THR A 26 -1.77 12.64 13.48
N VAL A 27 -2.60 12.78 12.43
CA VAL A 27 -2.64 11.91 11.24
C VAL A 27 -1.27 11.68 10.59
N LEU A 28 -0.37 12.68 10.62
CA LEU A 28 0.98 12.58 10.04
C LEU A 28 2.02 11.91 10.96
N SER A 29 1.71 11.76 12.25
CA SER A 29 2.63 11.21 13.27
C SER A 29 2.11 9.93 13.91
N ASN A 30 0.83 9.63 13.75
CA ASN A 30 0.18 8.50 14.37
C ASN A 30 0.67 7.20 13.77
N LEU A 31 1.12 6.32 14.65
CA LEU A 31 1.47 4.97 14.29
C LEU A 31 0.25 4.07 14.49
N THR A 32 -0.45 3.76 13.39
CA THR A 32 -1.65 2.92 13.46
C THR A 32 -1.35 1.48 13.89
N PHE A 33 -2.37 0.78 14.35
CA PHE A 33 -2.36 -0.64 14.70
C PHE A 33 -3.75 -1.25 14.55
N LEU A 34 -3.84 -2.56 14.36
CA LEU A 34 -5.11 -3.27 14.30
C LEU A 34 -5.71 -3.43 15.70
N ASN A 35 -7.03 -3.38 15.81
CA ASN A 35 -7.72 -3.64 17.07
C ASN A 35 -7.39 -5.06 17.58
N PRO A 36 -7.14 -5.30 18.89
CA PRO A 36 -6.66 -6.61 19.36
C PRO A 36 -7.49 -7.84 18.95
N PRO A 37 -8.83 -7.78 18.80
CA PRO A 37 -9.61 -8.91 18.28
C PRO A 37 -9.42 -9.17 16.77
N GLU A 38 -9.03 -8.15 16.00
CA GLU A 38 -8.82 -8.27 14.56
C GLU A 38 -7.52 -9.01 14.24
N VAL A 39 -6.45 -8.78 15.01
CA VAL A 39 -5.14 -9.43 14.80
C VAL A 39 -5.24 -10.96 14.71
N PRO A 40 -5.75 -11.70 15.72
CA PRO A 40 -5.84 -13.15 15.63
C PRO A 40 -6.83 -13.62 14.54
N TRP A 41 -7.82 -12.79 14.17
CA TRP A 41 -8.73 -13.10 13.08
C TRP A 41 -8.03 -13.03 11.71
N GLN A 42 -7.20 -12.02 11.48
CA GLN A 42 -6.39 -11.90 10.25
C GLN A 42 -5.38 -13.04 10.15
N GLN A 43 -4.67 -13.33 11.26
CA GLN A 43 -3.71 -14.44 11.35
C GLN A 43 -4.38 -15.78 11.05
N ASP A 44 -5.55 -16.07 11.65
CA ASP A 44 -6.35 -17.26 11.36
C ASP A 44 -6.68 -17.38 9.87
N LYS A 45 -7.06 -16.27 9.22
CA LYS A 45 -7.45 -16.31 7.80
C LYS A 45 -6.27 -16.64 6.89
N ILE A 46 -5.07 -16.16 7.21
CA ILE A 46 -3.85 -16.47 6.46
C ILE A 46 -3.44 -17.93 6.71
N GLN A 47 -3.32 -18.35 7.96
CA GLN A 47 -2.86 -19.70 8.32
C GLN A 47 -3.82 -20.79 7.83
N ASN A 48 -5.13 -20.51 7.81
CA ASN A 48 -6.17 -21.42 7.36
C ASN A 48 -6.69 -21.06 5.95
N ALA A 49 -5.84 -20.51 5.08
CA ALA A 49 -6.19 -20.15 3.71
C ALA A 49 -6.65 -21.35 2.86
N GLY A 50 -6.20 -22.56 3.21
CA GLY A 50 -6.55 -23.80 2.50
C GLY A 50 -6.08 -23.81 1.05
N GLY A 51 -4.86 -23.31 0.80
CA GLY A 51 -4.26 -23.20 -0.53
C GLY A 51 -4.59 -21.89 -1.28
N ARG A 52 -5.49 -21.05 -0.76
CA ARG A 52 -5.80 -19.75 -1.36
C ARG A 52 -4.63 -18.78 -1.23
N LYS A 53 -4.37 -18.00 -2.28
CA LYS A 53 -3.47 -16.84 -2.21
C LYS A 53 -4.18 -15.70 -1.47
N THR A 54 -3.44 -14.98 -0.62
CA THR A 54 -3.99 -13.89 0.20
C THR A 54 -3.64 -12.53 -0.36
N VAL A 55 -4.63 -11.67 -0.49
CA VAL A 55 -4.47 -10.23 -0.74
C VAL A 55 -4.91 -9.46 0.51
N LEU A 56 -4.06 -8.58 1.01
CA LEU A 56 -4.38 -7.66 2.09
C LEU A 56 -4.81 -6.30 1.53
N LEU A 57 -5.83 -5.69 2.14
CA LEU A 57 -6.34 -4.36 1.81
C LEU A 57 -6.39 -3.51 3.09
N SER A 58 -5.78 -2.33 3.07
CA SER A 58 -5.84 -1.38 4.21
C SER A 58 -5.95 0.07 3.75
N HIS A 59 -6.21 0.97 4.69
CA HIS A 59 -6.03 2.40 4.44
C HIS A 59 -4.55 2.78 4.56
N HIS A 60 -3.93 2.46 5.71
CA HIS A 60 -2.54 2.81 6.00
C HIS A 60 -1.56 1.79 5.44
N GLN A 61 -0.38 2.30 5.12
CA GLN A 61 0.78 1.59 4.61
C GLN A 61 1.48 0.75 5.69
N LEU A 62 2.03 -0.40 5.28
CA LEU A 62 3.00 -1.14 6.11
C LEU A 62 4.34 -0.40 6.15
N PHE A 63 4.77 0.13 5.01
CA PHE A 63 6.03 0.85 4.83
C PHE A 63 5.88 1.91 3.74
N SER A 64 6.78 2.88 3.73
CA SER A 64 6.88 3.90 2.67
C SER A 64 8.33 4.34 2.44
N ALA A 65 8.64 4.71 1.21
CA ALA A 65 9.90 5.36 0.84
C ALA A 65 9.82 6.90 0.95
N PHE A 66 8.61 7.45 0.91
CA PHE A 66 8.35 8.85 0.60
C PHE A 66 7.81 9.64 1.80
N GLY A 67 7.33 8.95 2.84
CA GLY A 67 6.84 9.56 4.05
C GLY A 67 7.03 8.68 5.29
N SER A 68 6.95 9.31 6.47
CA SER A 68 6.88 8.59 7.73
C SER A 68 5.57 7.80 7.79
N VAL A 69 5.62 6.54 8.22
CA VAL A 69 4.41 5.74 8.50
C VAL A 69 3.86 5.96 9.91
N GLY A 70 4.41 6.95 10.61
CA GLY A 70 4.19 7.24 12.02
C GLY A 70 5.52 7.27 12.79
N ASN A 71 5.47 7.78 14.01
CA ASN A 71 6.67 7.94 14.84
C ASN A 71 6.74 6.88 15.95
N ASP A 72 7.95 6.56 16.40
CA ASP A 72 8.14 5.77 17.62
C ASP A 72 7.83 6.57 18.90
N THR A 73 7.99 5.95 20.06
CA THR A 73 7.73 6.60 21.36
C THR A 73 8.73 7.71 21.70
N GLN A 74 9.85 7.80 20.98
CA GLN A 74 10.85 8.87 21.07
C GLN A 74 10.61 9.97 20.02
N GLY A 75 9.61 9.82 19.15
CA GLY A 75 9.29 10.78 18.09
C GLY A 75 10.11 10.61 16.81
N ASN A 76 10.88 9.53 16.66
CA ASN A 76 11.62 9.27 15.43
C ASN A 76 10.66 8.78 14.34
N PRO A 77 10.73 9.32 13.11
CA PRO A 77 9.89 8.88 12.01
C PRO A 77 10.33 7.50 11.53
N LEU A 78 9.37 6.67 11.15
CA LEU A 78 9.59 5.27 10.78
C LEU A 78 9.34 5.06 9.28
N ALA A 79 10.19 4.25 8.65
CA ALA A 79 9.96 3.78 7.27
C ALA A 79 8.98 2.60 7.19
N CYS A 80 8.78 1.89 8.30
CA CYS A 80 7.93 0.70 8.38
C CYS A 80 7.22 0.62 9.73
N ASN A 81 5.96 0.19 9.73
CA ASN A 81 5.09 0.20 10.89
C ASN A 81 5.33 -1.08 11.72
N PRO A 82 5.97 -1.00 12.90
CA PRO A 82 6.26 -2.18 13.70
C PRO A 82 5.01 -2.85 14.28
N ASN A 83 3.91 -2.11 14.47
CA ASN A 83 2.65 -2.68 14.97
C ASN A 83 2.00 -3.57 13.91
N LEU A 84 2.02 -3.15 12.65
CA LEU A 84 1.51 -3.95 11.54
C LEU A 84 2.42 -5.15 11.27
N GLN A 85 3.75 -5.00 11.33
CA GLN A 85 4.68 -6.15 11.25
C GLN A 85 4.42 -7.17 12.37
N ALA A 86 4.26 -6.69 13.61
CA ALA A 86 3.96 -7.56 14.76
C ALA A 86 2.60 -8.26 14.62
N ALA A 87 1.58 -7.59 14.06
CA ALA A 87 0.27 -8.19 13.80
C ALA A 87 0.33 -9.39 12.85
N PHE A 88 1.35 -9.46 11.99
CA PHE A 88 1.59 -10.58 11.08
C PHE A 88 2.75 -11.48 11.50
N THR A 89 3.20 -11.42 12.76
CA THR A 89 4.21 -12.34 13.30
C THR A 89 3.57 -13.32 14.29
N VAL A 90 3.73 -14.62 14.05
CA VAL A 90 3.21 -15.67 14.92
C VAL A 90 4.34 -16.61 15.31
N ASN A 91 4.56 -16.80 16.62
CA ASN A 91 5.63 -17.64 17.16
C ASN A 91 7.05 -17.27 16.63
N GLY A 92 7.29 -15.99 16.35
CA GLY A 92 8.56 -15.50 15.81
C GLY A 92 8.69 -15.58 14.28
N GLU A 93 7.69 -16.15 13.59
CA GLU A 93 7.68 -16.30 12.14
C GLU A 93 6.74 -15.28 11.50
N SER A 94 7.21 -14.61 10.43
CA SER A 94 6.39 -13.67 9.67
C SER A 94 5.43 -14.39 8.73
N LEU A 95 4.16 -14.00 8.77
CA LEU A 95 3.12 -14.42 7.83
C LEU A 95 3.18 -13.62 6.51
N LEU A 96 3.98 -12.55 6.42
CA LEU A 96 4.03 -11.70 5.22
C LEU A 96 4.49 -12.45 3.97
N GLY A 97 5.33 -13.49 4.12
CA GLY A 97 5.71 -14.37 3.02
C GLY A 97 4.57 -15.23 2.44
N GLN A 98 3.42 -15.29 3.12
CA GLN A 98 2.19 -15.96 2.66
C GLN A 98 1.20 -14.98 2.01
N VAL A 99 1.51 -13.69 2.01
CA VAL A 99 0.70 -12.63 1.40
C VAL A 99 1.18 -12.41 -0.03
N ALA A 100 0.30 -12.63 -1.00
CA ALA A 100 0.61 -12.43 -2.41
C ALA A 100 0.70 -10.94 -2.76
N TRP A 101 -0.21 -10.13 -2.21
CA TRP A 101 -0.28 -8.68 -2.41
C TRP A 101 -0.77 -7.98 -1.16
N TRP A 102 -0.25 -6.79 -0.88
CA TRP A 102 -0.85 -5.85 0.06
C TRP A 102 -1.06 -4.51 -0.64
N PHE A 103 -2.33 -4.13 -0.79
CA PHE A 103 -2.72 -2.82 -1.31
C PHE A 103 -3.14 -1.89 -0.17
N TRP A 104 -2.63 -0.67 -0.19
CA TRP A 104 -3.03 0.40 0.73
C TRP A 104 -3.25 1.71 -0.01
N GLY A 105 -3.73 2.73 0.70
CA GLY A 105 -3.85 4.09 0.21
C GLY A 105 -3.17 5.04 1.19
N HIS A 106 -3.94 5.99 1.73
CA HIS A 106 -3.50 7.02 2.69
C HIS A 106 -2.51 8.03 2.10
N GLU A 107 -1.39 7.56 1.56
CA GLU A 107 -0.50 8.37 0.74
C GLU A 107 -1.20 8.62 -0.60
N HIS A 108 -1.25 9.88 -1.06
CA HIS A 108 -1.99 10.25 -2.26
C HIS A 108 -1.19 9.98 -3.55
N ASN A 109 -0.57 8.81 -3.65
CA ASN A 109 0.33 8.44 -4.75
C ASN A 109 0.04 7.04 -5.30
N LEU A 110 0.68 6.68 -6.42
CA LEU A 110 0.85 5.30 -6.87
C LEU A 110 2.30 4.90 -6.65
N ASP A 111 2.51 3.93 -5.77
CA ASP A 111 3.84 3.41 -5.42
C ASP A 111 3.84 1.88 -5.52
N ILE A 112 4.50 1.34 -6.55
CA ILE A 112 4.59 -0.10 -6.77
C ILE A 112 5.94 -0.57 -6.27
N TYR A 113 5.99 -1.16 -5.07
CA TYR A 113 7.26 -1.47 -4.40
C TYR A 113 7.88 -2.79 -4.87
N GLN A 114 9.22 -2.81 -4.88
CA GLN A 114 10.01 -4.03 -4.85
C GLN A 114 9.75 -4.80 -3.53
N PRO A 115 10.08 -6.11 -3.45
CA PRO A 115 9.95 -6.85 -2.20
C PRO A 115 10.66 -6.17 -1.03
N TYR A 116 9.99 -6.08 0.12
CA TYR A 116 10.51 -5.40 1.31
C TYR A 116 9.91 -6.00 2.58
N VAL A 117 10.70 -6.11 3.67
CA VAL A 117 10.28 -6.67 4.98
C VAL A 117 9.56 -8.02 4.89
N GLY A 118 9.95 -8.86 3.92
CA GLY A 118 9.37 -10.18 3.68
C GLY A 118 8.01 -10.18 2.97
N LEU A 119 7.49 -9.02 2.55
CA LEU A 119 6.33 -8.91 1.66
C LEU A 119 6.80 -8.91 0.20
N ALA A 120 6.23 -9.77 -0.63
CA ALA A 120 6.61 -9.88 -2.04
C ALA A 120 6.13 -8.69 -2.87
N ASN A 121 4.87 -8.28 -2.72
CA ASN A 121 4.27 -7.20 -3.49
C ASN A 121 3.48 -6.26 -2.58
N GLY A 122 4.04 -5.08 -2.32
CA GLY A 122 3.38 -3.99 -1.59
C GLY A 122 3.08 -2.83 -2.54
N CYS A 123 1.89 -2.25 -2.46
CA CYS A 123 1.48 -1.16 -3.34
C CYS A 123 0.63 -0.11 -2.64
N CYS A 124 1.04 1.15 -2.79
CA CYS A 124 0.15 2.28 -2.55
C CYS A 124 -0.67 2.55 -3.82
N ILE A 125 -2.00 2.62 -3.69
CA ILE A 125 -2.94 3.01 -4.75
C ILE A 125 -3.85 4.12 -4.19
N GLY A 126 -3.25 5.20 -3.69
CA GLY A 126 -3.98 6.30 -3.05
C GLY A 126 -4.22 7.53 -3.92
N ALA A 127 -3.73 7.54 -5.17
CA ALA A 127 -3.93 8.63 -6.13
C ALA A 127 -5.33 8.65 -6.79
N GLY A 128 -6.39 8.22 -6.11
CA GLY A 128 -7.71 8.07 -6.73
C GLY A 128 -8.59 9.33 -6.75
N ALA A 129 -8.27 10.35 -5.94
CA ALA A 129 -9.15 11.52 -5.79
C ALA A 129 -8.47 12.80 -5.33
N VAL A 130 -7.46 12.71 -4.44
CA VAL A 130 -6.77 13.90 -3.94
C VAL A 130 -5.60 14.23 -4.88
N PRO A 131 -5.59 15.42 -5.51
CA PRO A 131 -4.55 15.77 -6.45
C PRO A 131 -3.22 16.02 -5.73
N MET A 132 -2.14 15.52 -6.32
CA MET A 132 -0.77 15.80 -5.88
C MET A 132 -0.11 16.81 -6.81
N LEU A 133 0.50 17.85 -6.25
CA LEU A 133 1.23 18.84 -7.04
C LEU A 133 2.57 18.29 -7.48
N VAL A 134 2.99 18.64 -8.70
CA VAL A 134 4.35 18.34 -9.19
C VAL A 134 5.41 18.98 -8.29
N GLY A 135 5.11 20.16 -7.73
CA GLY A 135 6.02 20.87 -6.82
C GLY A 135 6.22 20.20 -5.46
N ASP A 136 5.35 19.25 -5.07
CA ASP A 136 5.50 18.50 -3.82
C ASP A 136 6.47 17.31 -3.96
N ASP A 137 6.84 16.96 -5.20
CA ASP A 137 7.78 15.90 -5.57
C ASP A 137 7.62 14.59 -4.76
N PRO A 138 6.45 13.93 -4.86
CA PRO A 138 6.08 12.79 -4.02
C PRO A 138 6.93 11.53 -4.26
N TYR A 139 7.78 11.54 -5.28
CA TYR A 139 8.70 10.44 -5.60
C TYR A 139 10.13 10.67 -5.10
N THR A 140 10.40 11.78 -4.42
CA THR A 140 11.68 11.98 -3.73
C THR A 140 11.71 11.18 -2.43
N PRO A 141 12.65 10.23 -2.25
CA PRO A 141 12.74 9.45 -1.02
C PRO A 141 12.95 10.34 0.20
N ALA A 142 12.20 10.05 1.27
CA ALA A 142 12.31 10.77 2.52
C ALA A 142 13.68 10.56 3.18
N THR A 143 14.18 11.59 3.86
CA THR A 143 15.43 11.52 4.63
C THR A 143 15.16 11.36 6.11
N GLY A 144 16.02 10.64 6.83
CA GLY A 144 15.97 10.55 8.29
C GLY A 144 14.93 9.58 8.86
N LEU A 145 14.32 8.75 8.01
CA LEU A 145 13.45 7.67 8.48
C LEU A 145 14.28 6.56 9.15
N THR A 146 13.76 6.03 10.24
CA THR A 146 14.30 4.83 10.91
C THR A 146 13.91 3.60 10.13
N LEU A 147 14.91 2.79 9.76
CA LEU A 147 14.72 1.53 9.05
C LEU A 147 14.26 0.41 10.02
N PRO A 148 13.41 -0.52 9.56
CA PRO A 148 13.10 -1.71 10.34
C PRO A 148 14.33 -2.63 10.47
N SER A 149 14.33 -3.47 11.50
CA SER A 149 15.41 -4.44 11.73
C SER A 149 15.58 -5.36 10.51
N GLY A 150 16.82 -5.55 10.07
CA GLY A 150 17.17 -6.40 8.94
C GLY A 150 17.24 -5.67 7.59
N GLU A 151 16.72 -4.45 7.49
CA GLU A 151 16.79 -3.65 6.27
C GLU A 151 17.97 -2.65 6.31
N SER A 152 18.65 -2.50 5.18
CA SER A 152 19.80 -1.58 5.03
C SER A 152 19.48 -0.34 4.21
N ALA A 153 18.29 -0.29 3.60
CA ALA A 153 17.80 0.81 2.78
C ALA A 153 16.29 0.99 2.94
N LEU A 154 15.80 2.14 2.49
CA LEU A 154 14.37 2.40 2.30
C LEU A 154 13.78 1.48 1.23
N PRO A 155 12.48 1.16 1.30
CA PRO A 155 11.82 0.44 0.22
C PRO A 155 11.99 1.22 -1.10
N GLN A 156 12.05 0.50 -2.21
CA GLN A 156 12.23 1.09 -3.54
C GLN A 156 11.00 0.75 -4.38
N ILE A 157 10.55 1.70 -5.20
CA ILE A 157 9.53 1.42 -6.22
C ILE A 157 10.16 0.82 -7.48
N ILE A 158 9.36 0.08 -8.25
CA ILE A 158 9.75 -0.42 -9.57
C ILE A 158 10.00 0.78 -10.49
N ALA A 159 11.16 0.82 -11.12
CA ALA A 159 11.54 1.91 -12.01
C ALA A 159 10.54 2.06 -13.17
N GLY A 160 10.16 3.29 -13.48
CA GLY A 160 9.22 3.58 -14.57
C GLY A 160 7.74 3.45 -14.20
N THR A 161 7.41 3.25 -12.92
CA THR A 161 6.01 3.18 -12.44
C THR A 161 5.48 4.50 -11.87
N GLN A 162 6.23 5.59 -12.04
CA GLN A 162 5.81 6.93 -11.62
C GLN A 162 4.66 7.42 -12.49
N LEU A 163 3.72 8.14 -11.87
CA LEU A 163 2.59 8.74 -12.57
C LEU A 163 3.06 9.87 -13.50
N GLY A 164 2.41 9.95 -14.66
CA GLY A 164 2.50 11.07 -15.57
C GLY A 164 1.90 12.33 -14.96
N THR A 165 2.21 13.49 -15.54
CA THR A 165 1.76 14.79 -15.05
C THR A 165 1.27 15.67 -16.19
N ASN A 166 0.39 16.62 -15.88
CA ASN A 166 0.01 17.70 -16.79
C ASN A 166 0.88 18.98 -16.60
N GLY A 167 2.01 18.84 -15.91
CA GLY A 167 2.89 19.96 -15.53
C GLY A 167 2.47 20.72 -14.25
N THR A 168 1.27 20.48 -13.71
CA THR A 168 0.84 21.04 -12.42
C THR A 168 0.51 19.94 -11.41
N PHE A 169 -0.19 18.90 -11.85
CA PHE A 169 -0.63 17.78 -11.03
C PHE A 169 -0.16 16.45 -11.60
N TYR A 170 0.08 15.48 -10.72
CA TYR A 170 0.14 14.07 -11.10
C TYR A 170 -1.24 13.55 -11.50
N SER A 171 -1.24 12.56 -12.40
CA SER A 171 -2.45 11.88 -12.85
C SER A 171 -3.10 11.10 -11.70
N HIS A 172 -4.41 10.91 -11.77
CA HIS A 172 -5.05 9.95 -10.85
C HIS A 172 -4.72 8.52 -11.26
N ALA A 173 -4.84 7.59 -10.34
CA ALA A 173 -4.50 6.20 -10.58
C ALA A 173 -5.43 5.22 -9.87
N TYR A 174 -5.52 4.02 -10.44
CA TYR A 174 -6.23 2.90 -9.86
C TYR A 174 -5.63 1.58 -10.37
N ALA A 175 -6.07 0.45 -9.82
CA ALA A 175 -5.63 -0.87 -10.29
C ALA A 175 -6.80 -1.82 -10.55
N ILE A 176 -6.63 -2.68 -11.54
CA ILE A 176 -7.52 -3.82 -11.80
C ILE A 176 -6.73 -5.10 -11.59
N MET A 177 -7.19 -5.94 -10.67
CA MET A 177 -6.69 -7.30 -10.47
C MET A 177 -7.64 -8.31 -11.12
N THR A 178 -7.19 -8.93 -12.21
CA THR A 178 -7.94 -9.99 -12.92
C THR A 178 -7.49 -11.35 -12.42
N LEU A 179 -8.44 -12.17 -11.95
CA LEU A 179 -8.16 -13.50 -11.41
C LEU A 179 -8.49 -14.60 -12.43
N THR A 180 -7.54 -15.50 -12.67
CA THR A 180 -7.72 -16.67 -13.56
C THR A 180 -7.24 -17.92 -12.83
N GLY A 181 -8.16 -18.63 -12.16
CA GLY A 181 -7.79 -19.78 -11.33
C GLY A 181 -6.85 -19.35 -10.20
N THR A 182 -5.68 -19.99 -10.11
CA THR A 182 -4.61 -19.66 -9.15
C THR A 182 -3.77 -18.46 -9.55
N ASP A 183 -3.91 -17.96 -10.77
CA ASP A 183 -3.13 -16.86 -11.31
C ASP A 183 -3.89 -15.54 -11.18
N ALA A 184 -3.14 -14.45 -11.14
CA ALA A 184 -3.70 -13.11 -11.19
C ALA A 184 -2.84 -12.23 -12.07
N GLN A 185 -3.46 -11.23 -12.70
CA GLN A 185 -2.76 -10.12 -13.31
C GLN A 185 -3.26 -8.84 -12.65
N VAL A 186 -2.33 -8.04 -12.12
CA VAL A 186 -2.61 -6.69 -11.62
C VAL A 186 -2.14 -5.71 -12.68
N THR A 187 -3.04 -4.88 -13.17
CA THR A 187 -2.73 -3.77 -14.08
C THR A 187 -3.06 -2.46 -13.40
N PHE A 188 -2.09 -1.55 -13.38
CA PHE A 188 -2.20 -0.22 -12.82
C PHE A 188 -2.45 0.77 -13.96
N TYR A 189 -3.42 1.64 -13.77
CA TYR A 189 -3.87 2.62 -14.73
C TYR A 189 -3.67 4.02 -14.17
N GLN A 190 -3.47 4.97 -15.08
CA GLN A 190 -3.53 6.39 -14.78
C GLN A 190 -4.52 7.09 -15.70
N ASP A 191 -5.18 8.11 -15.17
CA ASP A 191 -6.07 9.00 -15.91
C ASP A 191 -5.33 10.30 -16.23
N GLU A 192 -4.98 10.47 -17.49
CA GLU A 192 -4.43 11.73 -17.99
C GLU A 192 -5.57 12.68 -18.37
N ILE A 193 -5.58 13.85 -17.72
CA ILE A 193 -6.46 14.95 -18.12
C ILE A 193 -5.71 15.78 -19.16
N SER A 194 -6.17 15.71 -20.41
CA SER A 194 -5.70 16.58 -21.48
C SER A 194 -6.79 17.56 -21.91
N VAL A 195 -6.38 18.73 -22.41
CA VAL A 195 -7.31 19.68 -23.05
C VAL A 195 -7.05 19.62 -24.56
N GLU A 196 -7.98 18.98 -25.28
CA GLU A 196 -7.92 18.87 -26.73
C GLU A 196 -9.09 19.66 -27.34
N ASN A 197 -8.78 20.61 -28.22
CA ASN A 197 -9.77 21.52 -28.85
C ASN A 197 -10.68 22.26 -27.85
N GLY A 198 -10.17 22.60 -26.66
CA GLY A 198 -10.93 23.29 -25.62
C GLY A 198 -11.89 22.38 -24.83
N SER A 199 -11.81 21.06 -25.01
CA SER A 199 -12.56 20.07 -24.24
C SER A 199 -11.62 19.28 -23.32
N LEU A 200 -12.07 19.02 -22.08
CA LEU A 200 -11.39 18.07 -21.19
C LEU A 200 -11.58 16.66 -21.73
N GLN A 201 -10.48 15.96 -21.98
CA GLN A 201 -10.44 14.56 -22.36
C GLN A 201 -9.80 13.78 -21.21
N LEU A 202 -10.47 12.71 -20.78
CA LEU A 202 -9.90 11.69 -19.90
C LEU A 202 -9.32 10.60 -20.77
N GLN A 203 -8.01 10.40 -20.73
CA GLN A 203 -7.34 9.30 -21.40
C GLN A 203 -6.75 8.36 -20.35
N GLU A 204 -7.16 7.11 -20.41
CA GLU A 204 -6.64 6.06 -19.55
C GLU A 204 -5.42 5.40 -20.21
N SER A 205 -4.35 5.21 -19.45
CA SER A 205 -3.17 4.48 -19.91
C SER A 205 -2.64 3.52 -18.85
N VAL A 206 -2.02 2.44 -19.31
CA VAL A 206 -1.39 1.44 -18.44
C VAL A 206 -0.05 1.99 -17.95
N VAL A 207 0.11 2.03 -16.63
CA VAL A 207 1.38 2.33 -15.96
C VAL A 207 2.24 1.06 -15.88
N TYR A 208 1.64 -0.04 -15.43
CA TYR A 208 2.37 -1.29 -15.19
C TYR A 208 1.42 -2.49 -15.15
N SER A 209 1.88 -3.66 -15.62
CA SER A 209 1.16 -4.93 -15.51
C SER A 209 2.10 -6.01 -14.97
N VAL A 210 1.61 -6.81 -14.02
CA VAL A 210 2.37 -7.88 -13.36
C VAL A 210 1.45 -9.05 -13.02
N GLY A 211 1.98 -10.28 -13.10
CA GLY A 211 1.26 -11.51 -12.75
C GLY A 211 2.09 -12.48 -11.93
#